data_AF-A0AB36SN27-F1
#
_entry.id   AF-A0AB36SN27-F1
#
_cell.length_a   1.000
_cell.length_b   1.000
_cell.length_c   1.000
_cell.angle_alpha   90.00
_cell.angle_beta   90.00
_cell.angle_gamma   90.00
#
_symmetry.space_group_name_H-M   'P 1'
#
loop_
_entity.id
_entity.type
_entity.pdbx_description
1 polymer ?
#
loop_
_entity_poly.entity_id
_entity_poly.type
_entity_poly.pdbx_seq_one_letter_code
_entity_poly.pdbx_strand_id
1 'polypeptide(L)'
;MYVKKIYVAFFLIILIGILSGCSPNPKVSEDYSKEILDKSDLAKYIKDVKYVEGAKLEDNTLYDYEIDIQANATDDFYDLSKKEQYLLMQGAIIDLVQQNDRAILCGDPDCRYGEMKLKNTDSTFSMVMEKYYASDLNYEMKINDYVAYTRTDLENDTPTSSDSSTTTSATVKPSTSNSNRQYASNGISYTVIFDFMKQQYNILTNNDENYIPEVHDPKVAEIAAKHFGITAKEAGYIYEKVQMDAFK
;
A
#
# COMPACT_ATOMS: atom_id res chain seq x y z
N MET A 1 -14.16 10.35 -64.31
CA MET A 1 -13.07 10.62 -63.33
C MET A 1 -13.47 10.11 -61.94
N TYR A 2 -13.86 8.83 -61.83
CA TYR A 2 -14.51 8.24 -60.65
C TYR A 2 -13.68 7.11 -59.99
N VAL A 3 -12.42 6.95 -60.42
CA VAL A 3 -11.54 5.86 -59.96
C VAL A 3 -10.60 6.35 -58.83
N LYS A 4 -10.33 7.66 -58.73
CA LYS A 4 -9.41 8.23 -57.72
C LYS A 4 -9.98 8.31 -56.30
N LYS A 5 -11.31 8.27 -56.11
CA LYS A 5 -11.93 8.38 -54.77
C LYS A 5 -12.11 7.04 -54.05
N ILE A 6 -12.05 5.92 -54.78
CA ILE A 6 -12.23 4.58 -54.20
C ILE A 6 -10.95 4.08 -53.52
N TYR A 7 -9.77 4.40 -54.07
CA TYR A 7 -8.48 3.99 -53.50
C TYR A 7 -8.14 4.68 -52.17
N VAL A 8 -8.61 5.91 -51.94
CA VAL A 8 -8.37 6.64 -50.68
C VAL A 8 -9.23 6.09 -49.54
N ALA A 9 -10.45 5.62 -49.83
CA ALA A 9 -11.32 5.01 -48.84
C ALA A 9 -10.82 3.62 -48.40
N PHE A 10 -10.22 2.85 -49.32
CA PHE A 10 -9.65 1.53 -49.00
C PHE A 10 -8.37 1.63 -48.15
N PHE A 11 -7.54 2.66 -48.37
CA PHE A 11 -6.33 2.88 -47.58
C PHE A 11 -6.63 3.33 -46.13
N LEU A 12 -7.75 4.01 -45.91
CA LEU A 12 -8.18 4.48 -44.58
C LEU A 12 -8.74 3.35 -43.70
N ILE A 13 -9.38 2.34 -44.29
CA ILE A 13 -9.89 1.17 -43.55
C ILE A 13 -8.74 0.23 -43.13
N ILE A 14 -7.70 0.11 -43.96
CA ILE A 14 -6.53 -0.72 -43.62
C ILE A 14 -5.68 -0.05 -42.52
N LEU A 15 -5.62 1.29 -42.45
CA LEU A 15 -4.89 1.98 -41.37
C LEU A 15 -5.56 1.84 -39.99
N ILE A 16 -6.88 1.65 -39.92
CA ILE A 16 -7.60 1.49 -38.65
C ILE A 16 -7.38 0.08 -38.07
N GLY A 17 -7.09 -0.93 -38.90
CA GLY A 17 -6.81 -2.30 -38.46
C GLY A 17 -5.41 -2.52 -37.87
N ILE A 18 -4.51 -1.54 -37.94
CA ILE A 18 -3.12 -1.64 -37.42
C ILE A 18 -2.97 -0.83 -36.11
N LEU A 19 -4.02 -0.12 -35.67
CA LEU A 19 -4.03 0.65 -34.42
C LEU A 19 -4.76 -0.05 -33.28
N SER A 20 -5.38 -1.20 -33.51
CA SER A 20 -5.82 -2.09 -32.44
C SER A 20 -4.64 -2.94 -31.98
N GLY A 21 -3.69 -2.32 -31.27
CA GLY A 21 -2.79 -3.09 -30.41
C GLY A 21 -3.66 -3.93 -29.48
N CYS A 22 -3.42 -5.24 -29.41
CA CYS A 22 -4.18 -6.15 -28.55
C CYS A 22 -4.06 -5.66 -27.10
N SER A 23 -5.13 -5.07 -26.56
CA SER A 23 -5.22 -4.70 -25.15
C SER A 23 -5.42 -5.97 -24.32
N PRO A 24 -4.94 -6.01 -23.07
CA PRO A 24 -5.24 -7.12 -22.18
C PRO A 24 -6.74 -7.23 -21.94
N ASN A 25 -7.19 -8.45 -21.66
CA ASN A 25 -8.53 -8.81 -21.24
C ASN A 25 -8.50 -9.28 -19.78
N PRO A 26 -8.68 -8.37 -18.80
CA PRO A 26 -8.57 -8.68 -17.38
C PRO A 26 -9.54 -9.76 -16.89
N LYS A 27 -10.66 -9.97 -17.60
CA LYS A 27 -11.65 -11.01 -17.25
C LYS A 27 -11.08 -12.42 -17.31
N VAL A 28 -10.08 -12.66 -18.16
CA VAL A 28 -9.43 -13.98 -18.25
C VAL A 28 -8.57 -14.23 -17.01
N SER A 29 -7.95 -13.17 -16.49
CA SER A 29 -7.14 -13.22 -15.26
C SER A 29 -8.00 -13.34 -14.01
N GLU A 30 -9.24 -12.84 -14.05
CA GLU A 30 -10.20 -12.85 -12.94
C GLU A 30 -10.47 -14.26 -12.42
N ASP A 31 -10.88 -15.22 -13.28
CA ASP A 31 -11.32 -16.54 -12.83
C ASP A 31 -10.24 -17.28 -12.02
N TYR A 32 -8.98 -17.22 -12.46
CA TYR A 32 -7.86 -17.86 -11.79
C TYR A 32 -7.46 -17.15 -10.49
N SER A 33 -7.28 -15.82 -10.59
CA SER A 33 -6.85 -15.01 -9.45
C SER A 33 -7.86 -15.05 -8.31
N LYS A 34 -9.15 -15.14 -8.67
CA LYS A 34 -10.26 -15.21 -7.72
C LYS A 34 -10.23 -16.50 -6.92
N GLU A 35 -9.98 -17.64 -7.57
CA GLU A 35 -9.88 -18.93 -6.87
C GLU A 35 -8.76 -18.91 -5.82
N ILE A 36 -7.63 -18.27 -6.12
CA ILE A 36 -6.51 -18.12 -5.19
C ILE A 36 -6.87 -17.17 -4.05
N LEU A 37 -7.36 -15.97 -4.37
CA LEU A 37 -7.73 -14.98 -3.36
C LEU A 37 -8.80 -15.48 -2.41
N ASP A 38 -9.81 -16.21 -2.91
CA ASP A 38 -10.90 -16.78 -2.10
C ASP A 38 -10.40 -17.82 -1.08
N LYS A 39 -9.22 -18.41 -1.30
CA LYS A 39 -8.59 -19.38 -0.38
C LYS A 39 -7.56 -18.74 0.56
N SER A 40 -7.19 -17.48 0.33
CA SER A 40 -6.21 -16.77 1.16
C SER A 40 -6.80 -16.32 2.50
N ASP A 41 -5.95 -16.08 3.50
CA ASP A 41 -6.38 -15.50 4.78
C ASP A 41 -6.94 -14.07 4.63
N LEU A 42 -6.63 -13.40 3.51
CA LEU A 42 -7.15 -12.08 3.18
C LEU A 42 -8.62 -12.13 2.72
N ALA A 43 -9.13 -13.29 2.24
CA ALA A 43 -10.46 -13.43 1.65
C ALA A 43 -11.59 -12.92 2.55
N LYS A 44 -11.53 -13.23 3.85
CA LYS A 44 -12.55 -12.81 4.86
C LYS A 44 -12.66 -11.30 5.03
N TYR A 45 -11.67 -10.55 4.55
CA TYR A 45 -11.63 -9.10 4.63
C TYR A 45 -12.01 -8.41 3.32
N ILE A 46 -12.33 -9.16 2.27
CA ILE A 46 -12.63 -8.63 0.95
C ILE A 46 -14.16 -8.66 0.72
N LYS A 47 -14.73 -7.52 0.30
CA LYS A 47 -16.14 -7.38 -0.09
C LYS A 47 -16.35 -7.67 -1.57
N ASP A 48 -15.51 -7.07 -2.41
CA ASP A 48 -15.50 -7.26 -3.86
C ASP A 48 -14.10 -7.03 -4.41
N VAL A 49 -13.79 -7.69 -5.52
CA VAL A 49 -12.51 -7.61 -6.24
C VAL A 49 -12.77 -7.27 -7.69
N LYS A 50 -11.89 -6.46 -8.26
CA LYS A 50 -11.83 -6.10 -9.67
C LYS A 50 -10.42 -6.30 -10.18
N TYR A 51 -10.34 -6.83 -11.38
CA TYR A 51 -9.11 -6.98 -12.14
C TYR A 51 -9.12 -5.94 -13.24
N VAL A 52 -8.11 -5.09 -13.26
CA VAL A 52 -8.04 -3.98 -14.21
C VAL A 52 -6.69 -3.97 -14.91
N GLU A 53 -6.68 -3.39 -16.10
CA GLU A 53 -5.43 -3.11 -16.80
C GLU A 53 -4.58 -2.14 -15.97
N GLY A 54 -3.35 -2.55 -15.70
CA GLY A 54 -2.31 -1.77 -15.04
C GLY A 54 -1.40 -1.08 -16.06
N ALA A 55 -0.11 -0.97 -15.76
CA ALA A 55 0.85 -0.32 -16.65
C ALA A 55 1.14 -1.15 -17.91
N LYS A 56 1.39 -0.47 -19.02
CA LYS A 56 2.01 -1.04 -20.22
C LYS A 56 3.54 -1.04 -20.05
N LEU A 57 4.18 -2.16 -20.36
CA LEU A 57 5.60 -2.41 -20.10
C LEU A 57 6.42 -2.29 -21.39
N GLU A 58 6.72 -1.05 -21.82
CA GLU A 58 7.31 -0.81 -23.15
C GLU A 58 8.72 -1.37 -23.36
N ASP A 59 9.50 -1.59 -22.27
CA ASP A 59 10.88 -2.08 -22.31
C ASP A 59 11.05 -3.50 -21.73
N ASN A 60 9.95 -4.22 -21.49
CA ASN A 60 10.00 -5.57 -20.91
C ASN A 60 9.97 -6.64 -22.01
N THR A 61 10.90 -7.60 -21.94
CA THR A 61 11.02 -8.66 -22.97
C THR A 61 10.12 -9.87 -22.71
N LEU A 62 9.39 -9.90 -21.59
CA LEU A 62 8.63 -11.06 -21.11
C LEU A 62 7.14 -10.77 -20.93
N TYR A 63 6.76 -9.52 -20.67
CA TYR A 63 5.38 -9.13 -20.41
C TYR A 63 5.10 -7.78 -21.06
N ASP A 64 3.94 -7.64 -21.68
CA ASP A 64 3.51 -6.41 -22.34
C ASP A 64 2.70 -5.50 -21.39
N TYR A 65 1.97 -6.10 -20.44
CA TYR A 65 1.07 -5.39 -19.54
C TYR A 65 1.08 -5.94 -18.12
N GLU A 66 0.64 -5.09 -17.20
CA GLU A 66 0.31 -5.46 -15.84
C GLU A 66 -1.20 -5.61 -15.66
N ILE A 67 -1.60 -6.51 -14.77
CA ILE A 67 -2.96 -6.62 -14.24
C ILE A 67 -2.92 -6.22 -12.78
N ASP A 68 -3.63 -5.15 -12.46
CA ASP A 68 -3.82 -4.67 -11.09
C ASP A 68 -5.03 -5.35 -10.46
N ILE A 69 -4.93 -5.63 -9.17
CA ILE A 69 -6.03 -6.17 -8.37
C ILE A 69 -6.53 -5.05 -7.46
N GLN A 70 -7.80 -4.66 -7.60
CA GLN A 70 -8.43 -3.67 -6.73
C GLN A 70 -9.57 -4.32 -5.97
N ALA A 71 -9.52 -4.28 -4.64
CA ALA A 71 -10.57 -4.82 -3.80
C ALA A 71 -11.08 -3.78 -2.81
N ASN A 72 -12.38 -3.82 -2.53
CA ASN A 72 -12.94 -3.13 -1.37
C ASN A 72 -12.82 -4.05 -0.16
N ALA A 73 -12.27 -3.52 0.94
CA ALA A 73 -12.11 -4.29 2.16
C ALA A 73 -13.20 -3.98 3.21
N THR A 74 -13.39 -4.90 4.14
CA THR A 74 -14.20 -4.71 5.35
C THR A 74 -13.45 -3.83 6.35
N ASP A 75 -14.19 -3.16 7.23
CA ASP A 75 -13.60 -2.28 8.25
C ASP A 75 -12.72 -3.10 9.22
N ASP A 76 -13.07 -4.37 9.46
CA ASP A 76 -12.28 -5.34 10.24
C ASP A 76 -10.82 -5.46 9.77
N PHE A 77 -10.52 -5.23 8.48
CA PHE A 77 -9.14 -5.20 7.99
C PHE A 77 -8.36 -4.00 8.53
N TYR A 78 -9.02 -2.84 8.60
CA TYR A 78 -8.42 -1.58 9.02
C TYR A 78 -8.19 -1.52 10.53
N ASP A 79 -8.94 -2.31 11.29
CA ASP A 79 -8.79 -2.48 12.74
C ASP A 79 -7.59 -3.36 13.12
N LEU A 80 -7.02 -4.12 12.18
CA LEU A 80 -5.82 -4.93 12.40
C LEU A 80 -4.57 -4.07 12.61
N SER A 81 -3.56 -4.64 13.27
CA SER A 81 -2.25 -4.00 13.33
C SER A 81 -1.60 -3.90 11.94
N LYS A 82 -0.72 -2.92 11.74
CA LYS A 82 0.03 -2.76 10.47
C LYS A 82 0.78 -4.03 10.07
N LYS A 83 1.33 -4.75 11.05
CA LYS A 83 1.99 -6.04 10.88
C LYS A 83 1.04 -7.09 10.32
N GLU A 84 -0.15 -7.22 10.88
CA GLU A 84 -1.16 -8.17 10.41
C GLU A 84 -1.67 -7.80 9.01
N GLN A 85 -1.94 -6.52 8.75
CA GLN A 85 -2.31 -6.02 7.42
C GLN A 85 -1.24 -6.36 6.38
N TYR A 86 0.03 -6.07 6.71
CA TYR A 86 1.17 -6.38 5.86
C TYR A 86 1.28 -7.89 5.57
N LEU A 87 1.21 -8.74 6.60
CA LEU A 87 1.33 -10.20 6.46
C LEU A 87 0.18 -10.79 5.63
N LEU A 88 -1.04 -10.29 5.80
CA LEU A 88 -2.20 -10.74 5.02
C LEU A 88 -2.07 -10.36 3.54
N MET A 89 -1.69 -9.11 3.24
CA MET A 89 -1.45 -8.66 1.87
C MET A 89 -0.28 -9.42 1.24
N GLN A 90 0.83 -9.54 1.97
CA GLN A 90 2.01 -10.27 1.52
C GLN A 90 1.68 -11.74 1.24
N GLY A 91 0.96 -12.40 2.12
CA GLY A 91 0.54 -13.80 1.96
C GLY A 91 -0.30 -14.01 0.70
N ALA A 92 -1.33 -13.17 0.51
CA ALA A 92 -2.17 -13.23 -0.69
C ALA A 92 -1.37 -12.99 -1.98
N ILE A 93 -0.43 -12.04 -1.97
CA ILE A 93 0.44 -11.77 -3.12
C ILE A 93 1.36 -12.97 -3.38
N ILE A 94 1.97 -13.53 -2.35
CA ILE A 94 2.79 -14.74 -2.45
C ILE A 94 2.01 -15.87 -3.10
N ASP A 95 0.78 -16.14 -2.67
CA ASP A 95 -0.06 -17.18 -3.24
C ASP A 95 -0.38 -16.91 -4.73
N LEU A 96 -0.61 -15.65 -5.10
CA LEU A 96 -0.85 -15.25 -6.48
C LEU A 96 0.39 -15.35 -7.37
N VAL A 97 1.57 -14.92 -6.89
CA VAL A 97 2.78 -14.83 -7.71
C VAL A 97 3.62 -16.11 -7.70
N GLN A 98 3.63 -16.88 -6.59
CA GLN A 98 4.47 -18.09 -6.46
C GLN A 98 3.82 -19.35 -7.05
N GLN A 99 2.50 -19.45 -7.10
CA GLN A 99 1.86 -20.61 -7.75
C GLN A 99 1.96 -20.59 -9.29
N ASN A 100 2.63 -19.58 -9.86
CA ASN A 100 2.67 -19.29 -11.28
C ASN A 100 3.99 -19.68 -11.97
N ASP A 101 4.23 -20.99 -12.03
CA ASP A 101 4.90 -21.63 -13.18
C ASP A 101 4.12 -21.43 -14.50
N ARG A 102 3.00 -20.69 -14.47
CA ARG A 102 2.12 -20.37 -15.60
C ARG A 102 1.99 -18.84 -15.71
N ALA A 103 2.22 -18.30 -16.91
CA ALA A 103 1.99 -16.89 -17.20
C ALA A 103 0.54 -16.48 -16.88
N ILE A 104 0.31 -15.24 -16.46
CA ILE A 104 -1.05 -14.75 -16.24
C ILE A 104 -1.71 -14.63 -17.61
N LEU A 105 -2.79 -15.38 -17.80
CA LEU A 105 -3.58 -15.30 -19.02
C LEU A 105 -4.43 -14.03 -18.97
N CYS A 106 -4.19 -13.11 -19.89
CA CYS A 106 -4.97 -11.87 -20.05
C CYS A 106 -5.37 -11.68 -21.52
N GLY A 107 -5.61 -12.76 -22.27
CA GLY A 107 -5.92 -12.72 -23.69
C GLY A 107 -4.68 -12.94 -24.56
N ASP A 108 -4.50 -12.09 -25.57
CA ASP A 108 -3.39 -12.19 -26.52
C ASP A 108 -2.03 -11.71 -25.98
N PRO A 109 -1.93 -10.60 -25.20
CA PRO A 109 -0.63 -10.17 -24.69
C PRO A 109 -0.17 -10.99 -23.47
N ASP A 110 1.13 -11.00 -23.22
CA ASP A 110 1.70 -11.60 -22.00
C ASP A 110 1.54 -10.63 -20.82
N CYS A 111 0.94 -11.10 -19.72
CA CYS A 111 0.72 -10.27 -18.53
C CYS A 111 1.46 -10.77 -17.29
N ARG A 112 1.75 -9.82 -16.41
CA ARG A 112 2.13 -10.04 -15.01
C ARG A 112 1.21 -9.27 -14.06
N TYR A 113 1.27 -9.59 -12.76
CA TYR A 113 0.57 -8.78 -11.76
C TYR A 113 1.33 -7.47 -11.55
N GLY A 114 0.60 -6.36 -11.39
CA GLY A 114 1.15 -5.04 -11.11
C GLY A 114 1.08 -4.71 -9.62
N GLU A 115 -0.03 -4.12 -9.19
CA GLU A 115 -0.24 -3.68 -7.80
C GLU A 115 -1.57 -4.21 -7.23
N MET A 116 -1.53 -4.69 -5.98
CA MET A 116 -2.75 -4.99 -5.23
C MET A 116 -3.16 -3.76 -4.43
N LYS A 117 -4.43 -3.34 -4.53
CA LYS A 117 -5.02 -2.22 -3.80
C LYS A 117 -6.22 -2.67 -2.99
N LEU A 118 -6.18 -2.45 -1.68
CA LEU A 118 -7.34 -2.62 -0.80
C LEU A 118 -7.87 -1.23 -0.41
N LYS A 119 -9.16 -0.99 -0.65
CA LYS A 119 -9.79 0.33 -0.47
C LYS A 119 -10.92 0.28 0.53
N ASN A 120 -11.07 1.35 1.30
CA ASN A 120 -12.32 1.71 1.98
C ASN A 120 -12.65 3.17 1.66
N THR A 121 -13.55 3.77 2.42
CA THR A 121 -13.96 5.17 2.23
C THR A 121 -12.82 6.18 2.43
N ASP A 122 -11.84 5.86 3.28
CA ASP A 122 -10.91 6.85 3.82
C ASP A 122 -9.44 6.55 3.49
N SER A 123 -9.13 5.33 3.06
CA SER A 123 -7.77 4.84 2.88
C SER A 123 -7.66 3.84 1.74
N THR A 124 -6.53 3.89 1.05
CA THR A 124 -6.10 2.90 0.07
C THR A 124 -4.80 2.27 0.55
N PHE A 125 -4.81 0.98 0.80
CA PHE A 125 -3.62 0.18 1.04
C PHE A 125 -3.13 -0.37 -0.28
N SER A 126 -1.82 -0.34 -0.52
CA SER A 126 -1.26 -0.91 -1.74
C SER A 126 0.07 -1.61 -1.54
N MET A 127 0.32 -2.64 -2.36
CA MET A 127 1.57 -3.39 -2.38
C MET A 127 1.82 -3.89 -3.81
N VAL A 128 3.03 -3.65 -4.32
CA VAL A 128 3.45 -4.10 -5.65
C VAL A 128 3.63 -5.62 -5.63
N MET A 129 3.13 -6.30 -6.65
CA MET A 129 3.12 -7.75 -6.80
C MET A 129 4.30 -8.22 -7.63
N GLU A 130 5.51 -8.03 -7.13
CA GLU A 130 6.71 -8.43 -7.86
C GLU A 130 6.92 -9.95 -7.86
N LYS A 131 7.29 -10.51 -9.02
CA LYS A 131 7.65 -11.92 -9.17
C LYS A 131 9.11 -12.12 -8.77
N TYR A 132 9.38 -12.41 -7.49
CA TYR A 132 10.72 -12.82 -7.04
C TYR A 132 10.67 -14.00 -6.06
N TYR A 133 11.76 -14.77 -6.05
CA TYR A 133 11.96 -15.87 -5.10
C TYR A 133 11.90 -15.33 -3.66
N ALA A 134 11.24 -16.08 -2.78
CA ALA A 134 10.80 -15.68 -1.44
C ALA A 134 11.86 -15.03 -0.51
N SER A 135 13.15 -15.15 -0.81
CA SER A 135 14.25 -14.64 0.01
C SER A 135 14.53 -13.15 -0.14
N ASP A 136 14.14 -12.51 -1.25
CA ASP A 136 14.55 -11.13 -1.59
C ASP A 136 13.38 -10.12 -1.65
N LEU A 137 12.21 -10.48 -1.13
CA LEU A 137 11.00 -9.68 -1.27
C LEU A 137 11.01 -8.48 -0.31
N ASN A 138 11.46 -7.33 -0.82
CA ASN A 138 11.33 -6.02 -0.20
C ASN A 138 9.96 -5.40 -0.50
N TYR A 139 8.88 -6.08 -0.09
CA TYR A 139 7.55 -5.50 -0.23
C TYR A 139 7.43 -4.27 0.66
N GLU A 140 6.87 -3.21 0.08
CA GLU A 140 6.45 -2.02 0.80
C GLU A 140 4.93 -1.97 0.79
N MET A 141 4.32 -2.01 1.97
CA MET A 141 2.91 -1.70 2.12
C MET A 141 2.77 -0.19 2.23
N LYS A 142 2.01 0.40 1.31
CA LYS A 142 1.68 1.82 1.30
C LYS A 142 0.27 2.06 1.82
N ILE A 143 0.07 3.18 2.50
CA ILE A 143 -1.25 3.71 2.86
C ILE A 143 -1.37 5.09 2.23
N ASN A 144 -2.35 5.27 1.34
CA ASN A 144 -2.57 6.49 0.57
C ASN A 144 -1.28 6.95 -0.16
N ASP A 145 -0.61 6.00 -0.82
CA ASP A 145 0.64 6.17 -1.57
C ASP A 145 1.91 6.42 -0.74
N TYR A 146 1.81 6.47 0.60
CA TYR A 146 2.97 6.62 1.48
C TYR A 146 3.40 5.27 2.05
N VAL A 147 4.71 4.99 2.03
CA VAL A 147 5.28 3.78 2.65
C VAL A 147 4.94 3.78 4.14
N ALA A 148 4.20 2.76 4.56
CA ALA A 148 3.62 2.67 5.90
C ALA A 148 4.18 1.50 6.72
N TYR A 149 4.65 0.45 6.04
CA TYR A 149 5.24 -0.72 6.65
C TYR A 149 6.09 -1.50 5.63
N THR A 150 7.27 -1.95 6.05
CA THR A 150 8.27 -2.60 5.21
C THR A 150 8.70 -3.95 5.78
N ARG A 151 9.51 -4.69 5.01
CA ARG A 151 10.21 -5.89 5.48
C ARG A 151 11.06 -5.64 6.73
N THR A 152 11.73 -4.49 6.80
CA THR A 152 12.57 -4.12 7.96
C THR A 152 11.74 -3.91 9.21
N ASP A 153 10.56 -3.28 9.08
CA ASP A 153 9.63 -3.13 10.21
C ASP A 153 9.15 -4.50 10.71
N LEU A 154 8.86 -5.44 9.79
CA LEU A 154 8.51 -6.81 10.17
C LEU A 154 9.61 -7.53 10.96
N GLU A 155 10.87 -7.34 10.59
CA GLU A 155 12.00 -7.95 11.29
C GLU A 155 12.17 -7.36 12.69
N ASN A 156 12.03 -6.05 12.84
CA ASN A 156 12.07 -5.37 14.13
C ASN A 156 10.90 -5.76 15.05
N ASP A 157 9.73 -6.01 14.48
CA ASP A 157 8.52 -6.46 15.18
C ASP A 157 8.52 -7.97 15.49
N THR A 158 9.52 -8.71 15.01
CA THR A 158 9.68 -10.13 15.30
C THR A 158 10.68 -10.27 16.44
N PRO A 159 10.28 -10.83 17.60
CA PRO A 159 11.21 -10.98 18.71
C PRO A 159 12.40 -11.82 18.28
N THR A 160 13.59 -11.23 18.25
CA THR A 160 14.82 -11.97 17.96
C THR A 160 15.00 -13.01 19.07
N SER A 161 14.97 -14.29 18.71
CA SER A 161 15.11 -15.44 19.62
C SER A 161 16.48 -15.53 20.33
N SER A 162 17.29 -14.47 20.37
CA SER A 162 18.62 -14.48 20.99
C SER A 162 18.72 -13.79 22.35
N ASP A 163 17.69 -13.09 22.83
CA ASP A 163 17.73 -12.52 24.18
C ASP A 163 17.03 -13.44 25.19
N SER A 164 17.66 -14.60 25.41
CA SER A 164 17.54 -15.30 26.69
C SER A 164 18.26 -14.48 27.75
N SER A 165 17.59 -13.43 28.23
CA SER A 165 17.92 -12.78 29.50
C SER A 165 16.67 -12.83 30.36
N THR A 166 16.69 -13.78 31.29
CA THR A 166 15.74 -13.99 32.36
C THR A 166 15.50 -12.68 33.13
N THR A 167 14.43 -11.96 32.82
CA THR A 167 13.85 -11.01 33.78
C THR A 167 12.36 -11.26 33.84
N THR A 168 11.97 -11.92 34.92
CA THR A 168 10.61 -12.19 35.37
C THR A 168 9.75 -10.93 35.27
N SER A 169 8.96 -10.79 34.20
CA SER A 169 7.87 -9.82 34.18
C SER A 169 6.68 -10.44 34.90
N ALA A 170 6.74 -10.33 36.23
CA ALA A 170 5.55 -10.44 37.07
C ALA A 170 4.52 -9.44 36.54
N THR A 171 3.27 -9.89 36.49
CA THR A 171 2.07 -9.09 36.25
C THR A 171 2.08 -7.83 37.10
N VAL A 172 2.58 -6.72 36.56
CA VAL A 172 2.39 -5.40 37.16
C VAL A 172 1.01 -4.93 36.73
N LYS A 173 0.07 -5.18 37.63
CA LYS A 173 -1.19 -4.44 37.81
C LYS A 173 -1.00 -2.98 37.37
N PRO A 174 -1.83 -2.42 36.48
CA PRO A 174 -1.66 -1.04 36.04
C PRO A 174 -1.76 -0.14 37.27
N SER A 175 -0.61 0.37 37.69
CA SER A 175 -0.52 1.33 38.77
C SER A 175 -1.10 2.62 38.20
N THR A 176 -2.22 3.05 38.77
CA THR A 176 -2.81 4.38 38.60
C THR A 176 -1.75 5.43 38.88
N SER A 177 -1.04 5.89 37.86
CA SER A 177 -0.32 7.15 37.87
C SER A 177 -1.11 8.16 37.06
N ASN A 178 -1.44 9.28 37.69
CA ASN A 178 -2.08 10.43 37.07
C ASN A 178 -1.22 10.91 35.89
N SER A 179 -1.57 10.55 34.66
CA SER A 179 -1.12 11.27 33.48
C SER A 179 -2.29 12.04 32.91
N ASN A 180 -2.11 13.35 32.82
CA ASN A 180 -3.06 14.29 32.27
C ASN A 180 -3.15 14.01 30.75
N ARG A 181 -3.92 13.01 30.33
CA ARG A 181 -4.01 12.58 28.93
C ARG A 181 -4.61 13.72 28.11
N GLN A 182 -3.81 14.26 27.19
CA GLN A 182 -4.21 15.35 26.31
C GLN A 182 -4.74 14.78 25.00
N TYR A 183 -5.82 15.36 24.51
CA TYR A 183 -6.56 14.90 23.34
C TYR A 183 -6.79 16.04 22.36
N ALA A 184 -6.81 15.69 21.08
CA ALA A 184 -7.14 16.60 20.00
C ALA A 184 -8.65 16.83 19.89
N SER A 185 -9.03 17.80 19.07
CA SER A 185 -10.42 18.19 18.80
C SER A 185 -11.30 17.03 18.33
N ASN A 186 -10.68 16.04 17.69
CA ASN A 186 -11.29 14.80 17.22
C ASN A 186 -11.29 13.66 18.27
N GLY A 187 -10.80 13.90 19.49
CA GLY A 187 -10.74 12.90 20.57
C GLY A 187 -9.55 11.93 20.52
N ILE A 188 -8.62 12.09 19.57
CA ILE A 188 -7.41 11.25 19.47
C ILE A 188 -6.33 11.73 20.44
N SER A 189 -5.59 10.80 21.05
CA SER A 189 -4.49 11.12 21.97
C SER A 189 -3.37 11.89 21.27
N TYR A 190 -2.84 12.92 21.92
CA TYR A 190 -1.70 13.69 21.43
C TYR A 190 -0.48 12.81 21.14
N THR A 191 -0.23 11.79 21.95
CA THR A 191 0.90 10.87 21.74
C THR A 191 0.79 10.09 20.43
N VAL A 192 -0.43 9.66 20.05
CA VAL A 192 -0.66 8.93 18.80
C VAL A 192 -0.40 9.83 17.59
N ILE A 193 -0.88 11.07 17.65
CA ILE A 193 -0.66 12.06 16.59
C ILE A 193 0.83 12.42 16.49
N PHE A 194 1.49 12.60 17.64
CA PHE A 194 2.92 12.87 17.73
C PHE A 194 3.78 11.77 17.12
N ASP A 195 3.52 10.50 17.46
CA ASP A 195 4.30 9.37 16.96
C ASP A 195 4.17 9.24 15.43
N PHE A 196 2.96 9.44 14.90
CA PHE A 196 2.74 9.50 13.47
C PHE A 196 3.52 10.64 12.81
N MET A 197 3.46 11.86 13.38
CA MET A 197 4.21 13.01 12.86
C MET A 197 5.72 12.75 12.86
N LYS A 198 6.25 12.11 13.91
CA LYS A 198 7.68 11.74 14.00
C LYS A 198 8.09 10.74 12.90
N GLN A 199 7.24 9.77 12.58
CA GLN A 199 7.48 8.87 11.45
C GLN A 199 7.54 9.65 10.13
N GLN A 200 6.60 10.59 9.92
CA GLN A 200 6.60 11.43 8.71
C GLN A 200 7.83 12.33 8.63
N TYR A 201 8.30 12.88 9.75
CA TYR A 201 9.56 13.60 9.79
C TYR A 201 10.72 12.71 9.33
N ASN A 202 10.89 11.52 9.90
CA ASN A 202 11.97 10.61 9.52
C ASN A 202 11.96 10.28 8.02
N ILE A 203 10.78 10.02 7.46
CA ILE A 203 10.60 9.70 6.03
C ILE A 203 11.00 10.89 5.15
N LEU A 204 10.48 12.09 5.48
CA LEU A 204 10.71 13.26 4.64
C LEU A 204 12.13 13.82 4.78
N THR A 205 12.77 13.60 5.94
CA THR A 205 14.04 14.23 6.28
C THR A 205 15.26 13.32 6.14
N ASN A 206 15.06 12.07 5.69
CA ASN A 206 16.05 11.00 5.77
C ASN A 206 16.65 10.86 7.18
N ASN A 207 15.80 10.67 8.18
CA ASN A 207 16.18 10.64 9.61
C ASN A 207 16.93 11.91 10.06
N ASP A 208 16.33 13.08 9.80
CA ASP A 208 16.83 14.42 10.15
C ASP A 208 18.07 14.90 9.39
N GLU A 209 18.63 14.12 8.46
CA GLU A 209 19.85 14.48 7.71
C GLU A 209 19.67 15.70 6.80
N ASN A 210 18.47 15.92 6.26
CA ASN A 210 18.19 17.04 5.36
C ASN A 210 17.04 17.94 5.87
N TYR A 211 16.81 17.95 7.18
CA TYR A 211 15.73 18.72 7.78
C TYR A 211 15.87 20.24 7.54
N ILE A 212 14.83 20.79 6.92
CA ILE A 212 14.57 22.21 6.70
C ILE A 212 13.22 22.54 7.37
N PRO A 213 13.19 23.30 8.49
CA PRO A 213 11.97 23.58 9.23
C PRO A 213 10.84 24.18 8.39
N GLU A 214 11.16 25.17 7.55
CA GLU A 214 10.19 25.90 6.73
C GLU A 214 9.53 25.04 5.64
N VAL A 215 10.13 23.88 5.33
CA VAL A 215 9.62 22.94 4.33
C VAL A 215 8.94 21.76 5.00
N HIS A 216 9.59 21.13 5.98
CA HIS A 216 9.15 19.86 6.54
C HIS A 216 8.08 20.03 7.61
N ASP A 217 8.17 21.05 8.47
CA ASP A 217 7.18 21.27 9.53
C ASP A 217 5.76 21.51 8.99
N PRO A 218 5.53 22.44 8.06
CA PRO A 218 4.19 22.61 7.49
C PRO A 218 3.75 21.34 6.75
N LYS A 219 4.69 20.61 6.13
CA LYS A 219 4.36 19.41 5.36
C LYS A 219 3.91 18.25 6.24
N VAL A 220 4.63 17.97 7.33
CA VAL A 220 4.25 16.94 8.30
C VAL A 220 2.95 17.29 9.00
N ALA A 221 2.75 18.57 9.36
CA ALA A 221 1.51 19.05 9.94
C ALA A 221 0.31 18.88 9.01
N GLU A 222 0.45 19.14 7.70
CA GLU A 222 -0.58 18.89 6.69
C GLU A 222 -0.91 17.39 6.55
N ILE A 223 0.11 16.54 6.54
CA ILE A 223 -0.07 15.08 6.43
C ILE A 223 -0.84 14.57 7.66
N ALA A 224 -0.45 14.98 8.87
CA ALA A 224 -1.13 14.59 10.10
C ALA A 224 -2.55 15.16 10.17
N ALA A 225 -2.76 16.40 9.74
CA ALA A 225 -4.08 17.01 9.65
C ALA A 225 -5.03 16.20 8.78
N LYS A 226 -4.58 15.81 7.59
CA LYS A 226 -5.36 14.98 6.68
C LYS A 226 -5.61 13.58 7.25
N HIS A 227 -4.59 12.96 7.84
CA HIS A 227 -4.69 11.60 8.38
C HIS A 227 -5.65 11.50 9.57
N PHE A 228 -5.63 12.47 10.48
CA PHE A 228 -6.45 12.44 11.70
C PHE A 228 -7.73 13.27 11.60
N GLY A 229 -7.97 14.02 10.51
CA GLY A 229 -9.12 14.90 10.42
C GLY A 229 -9.07 16.07 11.40
N ILE A 230 -7.87 16.61 11.64
CA ILE A 230 -7.64 17.82 12.44
C ILE A 230 -7.07 18.93 11.55
N THR A 231 -6.87 20.13 12.10
CA THR A 231 -6.21 21.20 11.33
C THR A 231 -4.68 21.05 11.35
N ALA A 232 -3.98 21.50 10.31
CA ALA A 232 -2.51 21.51 10.29
C ALA A 232 -1.93 22.33 11.46
N LYS A 233 -2.58 23.44 11.80
CA LYS A 233 -2.23 24.24 12.99
C LYS A 233 -2.35 23.45 14.28
N GLU A 234 -3.39 22.64 14.41
CA GLU A 234 -3.59 21.77 15.58
C GLU A 234 -2.56 20.64 15.63
N ALA A 235 -2.27 19.99 14.50
CA ALA A 235 -1.21 18.99 14.41
C ALA A 235 0.16 19.56 14.82
N GLY A 236 0.53 20.74 14.30
CA GLY A 236 1.77 21.43 14.68
C GLY A 236 1.83 21.74 16.18
N TYR A 237 0.74 22.26 16.75
CA TYR A 237 0.64 22.52 18.19
C TYR A 237 0.84 21.26 19.04
N ILE A 238 0.25 20.13 18.62
CA ILE A 238 0.39 18.85 19.31
C ILE A 238 1.86 18.43 19.33
N TYR A 239 2.55 18.55 18.19
CA TYR A 239 3.94 18.15 18.07
C TYR A 239 4.86 18.96 19.01
N GLU A 240 4.74 20.28 18.97
CA GLU A 240 5.50 21.18 19.85
C GLU A 240 5.23 20.89 21.34
N LYS A 241 3.97 20.68 21.70
CA LYS A 241 3.57 20.50 23.09
C LYS A 241 4.07 19.19 23.67
N VAL A 242 3.94 18.08 22.92
CA VAL A 242 4.44 16.77 23.35
C VAL A 242 5.96 16.78 23.46
N GLN A 243 6.67 17.43 22.52
CA GLN A 243 8.12 17.64 22.66
C GLN A 243 8.46 18.41 23.93
N MET A 244 7.83 19.57 24.17
CA MET A 244 8.14 20.40 25.34
C MET A 244 7.83 19.70 26.68
N ASP A 245 6.74 18.92 26.74
CA ASP A 245 6.39 18.17 27.94
C ASP A 245 7.37 17.01 28.22
N ALA A 246 8.13 16.54 27.21
CA ALA A 246 9.19 15.55 27.39
C ALA A 246 10.50 16.14 27.99
N PHE A 247 10.65 17.47 28.00
CA PHE A 247 11.81 18.18 28.56
C PHE A 247 11.55 18.80 29.95
N LYS A 248 10.38 18.55 30.55
CA LYS A 248 10.02 19.00 31.92
C LYS A 248 10.29 17.91 32.95
#